data_AF-A0A6A6NKB9-F1
#
_entry.id   AF-A0A6A6NKB9-F1
#
_cell.length_a   1.000
_cell.length_b   1.000
_cell.length_c   1.000
_cell.angle_alpha   90.00
_cell.angle_beta   90.00
_cell.angle_gamma   90.00
#
_symmetry.space_group_name_H-M   'P 1'
#
loop_
_entity.id
_entity.type
_entity.pdbx_description
1 polymer ?
#
loop_
_entity_poly.entity_id
_entity_poly.type
_entity_poly.pdbx_seq_one_letter_code
_entity_poly.pdbx_strand_id
1 'polypeptide(L)'
;MAFEKIKVANPSLRWMLIFPFLELDIKYFDLGLPHRDATDDKVTVESAEATLKYNVAIKCATITPDEARVKEFNLKQMWKSPNGTIRNILNGWSKPICIGRHAFGDQYRATDTVIKGAGKLKLVFVPEGQDEKTELEVFNFTGAGGVALSMYNTDELTKKWPLYLSTKNTILKKYDGRFKDIFQEVYEANWKSKYEAAGIWYEHRLIDDMVAYALKSEGGYVWACKNYDGDVQSDFLAQGFGSLGLMTSVLVCPDGKTIEARQPMVQSLDITGAKLDENERLLDFTQKLEAACIGTVESGKMTKDLALIIHGPKVTRDQYLNTEEFIDAVAAELKAKLGIKP
;
A
#
# COMPACT_ATOMS: atom_id res chain seq x y z
N MET A 1 4.50 -23.16 -39.92
CA MET A 1 5.28 -21.91 -39.86
C MET A 1 6.71 -22.29 -39.51
N ALA A 2 7.72 -21.62 -40.07
CA ALA A 2 9.12 -21.98 -39.83
C ALA A 2 9.55 -21.48 -38.43
N PHE A 3 10.14 -22.36 -37.62
CA PHE A 3 10.80 -21.95 -36.38
C PHE A 3 12.17 -21.38 -36.73
N GLU A 4 12.33 -20.06 -36.67
CA GLU A 4 13.64 -19.44 -36.86
C GLU A 4 14.54 -19.74 -35.66
N LYS A 5 15.67 -20.41 -35.95
CA LYS A 5 16.72 -20.65 -34.96
C LYS A 5 17.38 -19.32 -34.58
N ILE A 6 17.07 -18.78 -33.41
CA ILE A 6 17.81 -17.65 -32.84
C ILE A 6 19.23 -18.12 -32.53
N LYS A 7 20.16 -17.88 -33.47
CA LYS A 7 21.59 -17.94 -33.22
C LYS A 7 21.95 -16.75 -32.33
N VAL A 8 22.08 -16.99 -31.02
CA VAL A 8 22.75 -16.05 -30.12
C VAL A 8 24.17 -15.83 -30.66
N ALA A 9 24.47 -14.62 -31.13
CA ALA A 9 25.81 -14.26 -31.58
C ALA A 9 26.73 -14.24 -30.35
N ASN A 10 27.68 -15.18 -30.30
CA ASN A 10 28.49 -15.50 -29.11
C ASN A 10 27.68 -15.97 -27.88
N PRO A 11 27.28 -17.27 -27.82
CA PRO A 11 26.75 -17.83 -26.59
C PRO A 11 27.87 -17.87 -25.54
N SER A 12 27.73 -17.08 -24.46
CA SER A 12 28.58 -17.23 -23.28
C SER A 12 28.56 -18.68 -22.77
N LEU A 13 29.62 -19.11 -22.06
CA LEU A 13 29.79 -20.48 -21.54
C LEU A 13 28.54 -21.04 -20.84
N ARG A 14 27.73 -20.16 -20.22
CA ARG A 14 26.46 -20.50 -19.53
C ARG A 14 25.39 -21.07 -20.47
N TRP A 15 25.29 -20.58 -21.70
CA TRP A 15 24.28 -21.04 -22.67
C TRP A 15 24.62 -22.41 -23.28
N MET A 16 25.92 -22.74 -23.37
CA MET A 16 26.39 -24.07 -23.76
C MET A 16 26.00 -25.17 -22.75
N LEU A 17 25.61 -24.81 -21.52
CA LEU A 17 25.15 -25.74 -20.49
C LEU A 17 23.62 -25.95 -20.49
N ILE A 18 22.87 -25.18 -21.29
CA ILE A 18 21.40 -25.17 -21.29
C ILE A 18 20.87 -25.70 -22.62
N PHE A 19 21.24 -25.09 -23.74
CA PHE A 19 20.64 -25.40 -25.05
C PHE A 19 20.93 -26.80 -25.63
N PRO A 20 21.98 -27.55 -25.25
CA PRO A 20 22.11 -28.95 -25.64
C PRO A 20 21.06 -29.88 -24.98
N PHE A 21 20.38 -29.42 -23.93
CA PHE A 21 19.48 -30.23 -23.11
C PHE A 21 18.04 -29.71 -23.05
N LEU A 22 17.82 -28.41 -23.32
CA LEU A 22 16.52 -27.76 -23.24
C LEU A 22 16.28 -26.83 -24.43
N GLU A 23 15.14 -27.01 -25.10
CA GLU A 23 14.60 -26.06 -26.07
C GLU A 23 13.66 -25.09 -25.35
N LEU A 24 13.97 -23.79 -25.38
CA LEU A 24 13.27 -22.75 -24.63
C LEU A 24 12.99 -21.55 -25.54
N ASP A 25 11.76 -21.05 -25.53
CA ASP A 25 11.42 -19.77 -26.16
C ASP A 25 11.91 -18.62 -25.28
N ILE A 26 13.01 -17.97 -25.68
CA ILE A 26 13.66 -16.89 -24.93
C ILE A 26 13.51 -15.57 -25.67
N LYS A 27 12.88 -14.60 -25.00
CA LYS A 27 12.86 -13.20 -25.46
C LYS A 27 14.14 -12.53 -24.94
N TYR A 28 15.07 -12.24 -25.84
CA TYR A 28 16.40 -11.72 -25.51
C TYR A 28 16.45 -10.19 -25.58
N PHE A 29 17.03 -9.56 -24.56
CA PHE A 29 17.23 -8.12 -24.46
C PHE A 29 18.68 -7.84 -24.05
N ASP A 30 19.42 -7.05 -24.85
CA ASP A 30 20.80 -6.69 -24.52
C ASP A 30 20.84 -5.47 -23.59
N LEU A 31 21.13 -5.71 -22.31
CA LEU A 31 21.30 -4.67 -21.30
C LEU A 31 22.76 -4.21 -21.15
N GLY A 32 23.62 -4.54 -22.12
CA GLY A 32 24.98 -4.04 -22.24
C GLY A 32 25.02 -2.53 -22.40
N LEU A 33 25.96 -1.87 -21.70
CA LEU A 33 26.04 -0.40 -21.63
C LEU A 33 26.03 0.31 -23.01
N PRO A 34 26.74 -0.18 -24.06
CA PRO A 34 26.65 0.42 -25.39
C PRO A 34 25.27 0.29 -26.05
N HIS A 35 24.56 -0.83 -25.85
CA HIS A 35 23.22 -1.01 -26.43
C HIS A 35 22.16 -0.19 -25.68
N ARG A 36 22.31 -0.05 -24.35
CA ARG A 36 21.49 0.89 -23.57
C ARG A 36 21.71 2.33 -24.05
N ASP A 37 22.95 2.76 -24.27
CA ASP A 37 23.21 4.10 -24.81
C ASP A 37 22.64 4.29 -26.22
N ALA A 38 22.84 3.31 -27.11
CA ALA A 38 22.30 3.35 -28.47
C ALA A 38 20.76 3.47 -28.51
N THR A 39 20.06 2.80 -27.59
CA THR A 39 18.58 2.76 -27.51
C THR A 39 17.96 3.85 -26.61
N ASP A 40 18.76 4.77 -26.09
CA ASP A 40 18.33 5.77 -25.08
C ASP A 40 17.71 5.12 -23.82
N ASP A 41 18.31 4.00 -23.40
CA ASP A 41 17.93 3.09 -22.30
C ASP A 41 16.53 2.42 -22.44
N LYS A 42 15.87 2.56 -23.60
CA LYS A 42 14.56 1.92 -23.88
C LYS A 42 14.58 0.40 -23.71
N VAL A 43 15.67 -0.26 -24.15
CA VAL A 43 15.83 -1.72 -24.00
C VAL A 43 15.70 -2.19 -22.54
N THR A 44 16.06 -1.33 -21.57
CA THR A 44 15.89 -1.62 -20.14
C THR A 44 14.42 -1.65 -19.74
N VAL A 45 13.61 -0.72 -20.26
CA VAL A 45 12.16 -0.64 -20.03
C VAL A 45 11.46 -1.81 -20.71
N GLU A 46 11.74 -2.03 -22.01
CA GLU A 46 11.17 -3.13 -22.80
C GLU A 46 11.45 -4.51 -22.16
N SER A 47 12.63 -4.70 -21.58
CA SER A 47 12.96 -5.93 -20.85
C SER A 47 12.11 -6.14 -19.58
N ALA A 48 11.73 -5.06 -18.89
CA ALA A 48 10.89 -5.13 -17.71
C ALA A 48 9.41 -5.37 -18.09
N GLU A 49 8.91 -4.71 -19.13
CA GLU A 49 7.57 -4.95 -19.69
C GLU A 49 7.41 -6.38 -20.22
N ALA A 50 8.44 -6.90 -20.90
CA ALA A 50 8.48 -8.32 -21.28
C ALA A 50 8.51 -9.24 -20.06
N THR A 51 9.18 -8.86 -18.98
CA THR A 51 9.17 -9.63 -17.73
C THR A 51 7.77 -9.64 -17.09
N LEU A 52 7.03 -8.53 -17.11
CA LEU A 52 5.61 -8.50 -16.70
C LEU A 52 4.74 -9.41 -17.57
N LYS A 53 4.99 -9.44 -18.89
CA LYS A 53 4.22 -10.25 -19.85
C LYS A 53 4.49 -11.76 -19.75
N TYR A 54 5.73 -12.16 -19.44
CA TYR A 54 6.16 -13.57 -19.47
C TYR A 54 6.53 -14.13 -18.07
N ASN A 55 6.30 -13.37 -17.00
CA ASN A 55 6.47 -13.71 -15.57
C ASN A 55 7.89 -14.05 -15.07
N VAL A 56 8.81 -14.47 -15.95
CA VAL A 56 10.15 -14.94 -15.56
C VAL A 56 11.23 -14.26 -16.39
N ALA A 57 12.27 -13.77 -15.72
CA ALA A 57 13.46 -13.19 -16.38
C ALA A 57 14.76 -13.64 -15.71
N ILE A 58 15.79 -13.87 -16.54
CA ILE A 58 17.14 -14.23 -16.11
C ILE A 58 18.07 -13.10 -16.56
N LYS A 59 18.55 -12.30 -15.61
CA LYS A 59 19.33 -11.08 -15.89
C LYS A 59 20.82 -11.25 -15.56
N CYS A 60 21.68 -10.84 -16.50
CA CYS A 60 23.12 -10.70 -16.27
C CYS A 60 23.49 -9.44 -15.46
N ALA A 61 24.68 -9.42 -14.87
CA ALA A 61 25.23 -8.22 -14.26
C ALA A 61 25.43 -7.11 -15.31
N THR A 62 25.14 -5.87 -14.94
CA THR A 62 25.14 -4.70 -15.84
C THR A 62 25.85 -3.52 -15.19
N ILE A 63 26.66 -2.80 -15.96
CA ILE A 63 27.32 -1.58 -15.50
C ILE A 63 26.29 -0.47 -15.30
N THR A 64 26.29 0.15 -14.13
CA THR A 64 25.66 1.47 -13.89
C THR A 64 26.76 2.51 -14.08
N PRO A 65 26.65 3.43 -15.06
CA PRO A 65 27.74 4.36 -15.36
C PRO A 65 27.87 5.45 -14.28
N ASP A 66 29.12 5.78 -13.96
CA ASP A 66 29.55 6.97 -13.23
C ASP A 66 30.22 7.96 -14.21
N GLU A 67 30.77 9.07 -13.71
CA GLU A 67 31.48 10.06 -14.55
C GLU A 67 32.68 9.49 -15.31
N ALA A 68 33.34 8.45 -14.80
CA ALA A 68 34.45 7.79 -15.47
C ALA A 68 33.93 6.91 -16.62
N ARG A 69 32.87 6.13 -16.38
CA ARG A 69 32.24 5.29 -17.42
C ARG A 69 31.57 6.11 -18.52
N VAL A 70 31.03 7.29 -18.21
CA VAL A 70 30.52 8.24 -19.24
C VAL A 70 31.63 8.63 -20.21
N LYS A 71 32.84 8.94 -19.70
CA LYS A 71 34.00 9.31 -20.53
C LYS A 71 34.59 8.11 -21.28
N GLU A 72 34.74 6.97 -20.61
CA GLU A 72 35.33 5.74 -21.17
C GLU A 72 34.49 5.16 -22.33
N PHE A 73 33.17 5.16 -22.20
CA PHE A 73 32.25 4.63 -23.23
C PHE A 73 31.66 5.71 -24.15
N ASN A 74 32.06 6.98 -23.98
CA ASN A 74 31.53 8.14 -24.71
C ASN A 74 29.98 8.18 -24.72
N LEU A 75 29.37 8.04 -23.54
CA LEU A 75 27.92 7.94 -23.38
C LEU A 75 27.22 9.28 -23.63
N LYS A 76 26.01 9.24 -24.19
CA LYS A 76 25.11 10.40 -24.34
C LYS A 76 24.81 11.05 -22.99
N GLN A 77 24.63 10.25 -21.94
CA GLN A 77 24.42 10.72 -20.57
C GLN A 77 24.72 9.62 -19.52
N MET A 78 24.67 9.99 -18.25
CA MET A 78 24.79 9.06 -17.12
C MET A 78 23.48 8.29 -16.92
N TRP A 79 23.30 7.21 -17.67
CA TRP A 79 22.11 6.36 -17.60
C TRP A 79 21.86 5.77 -16.21
N LYS A 80 20.58 5.65 -15.83
CA LYS A 80 20.17 5.04 -14.56
C LYS A 80 20.59 3.57 -14.48
N SER A 81 20.58 3.04 -13.26
CA SER A 81 20.87 1.62 -13.01
C SER A 81 19.77 0.73 -13.61
N PRO A 82 20.09 -0.23 -14.50
CA PRO A 82 19.08 -1.15 -15.03
C PRO A 82 18.35 -1.93 -13.94
N ASN A 83 19.05 -2.25 -12.84
CA ASN A 83 18.44 -2.92 -11.69
C ASN A 83 17.40 -2.04 -11.00
N GLY A 84 17.60 -0.71 -10.97
CA GLY A 84 16.63 0.23 -10.42
C GLY A 84 15.44 0.43 -11.35
N THR A 85 15.69 0.68 -12.64
CA THR A 85 14.64 0.84 -13.66
C THR A 85 13.74 -0.40 -13.73
N ILE A 86 14.32 -1.60 -13.84
CA ILE A 86 13.56 -2.86 -13.90
C ILE A 86 12.78 -3.08 -12.60
N ARG A 87 13.38 -2.87 -11.42
CA ARG A 87 12.65 -3.00 -10.14
C ARG A 87 11.50 -2.03 -10.02
N ASN A 88 11.63 -0.77 -10.45
CA ASN A 88 10.54 0.20 -10.37
C ASN A 88 9.36 -0.16 -11.30
N ILE A 89 9.64 -0.80 -12.44
CA ILE A 89 8.60 -1.29 -13.38
C ILE A 89 7.97 -2.60 -12.88
N LEU A 90 8.73 -3.48 -12.22
CA LEU A 90 8.24 -4.76 -11.69
C LEU A 90 7.59 -4.67 -10.31
N ASN A 91 8.01 -3.74 -9.46
CA ASN A 91 7.57 -3.59 -8.08
C ASN A 91 6.79 -2.28 -7.89
N GLY A 92 5.74 -2.08 -8.69
CA GLY A 92 4.70 -1.09 -8.41
C GLY A 92 3.43 -1.79 -7.93
N TRP A 93 2.67 -1.15 -7.02
CA TRP A 93 1.30 -1.58 -6.74
C TRP A 93 0.43 -1.28 -7.96
N SER A 94 0.07 -2.31 -8.73
CA SER A 94 -0.81 -2.21 -9.90
C SER A 94 -2.30 -2.28 -9.52
N LYS A 95 -2.59 -2.71 -8.29
CA LYS A 95 -3.92 -2.84 -7.69
C LYS A 95 -3.95 -2.11 -6.35
N PRO A 96 -5.09 -1.54 -5.92
CA PRO A 96 -5.19 -0.86 -4.63
C PRO A 96 -5.00 -1.81 -3.45
N ILE A 97 -4.43 -1.31 -2.35
CA ILE A 97 -4.42 -1.99 -1.04
C ILE A 97 -5.37 -1.22 -0.13
N CYS A 98 -6.34 -1.90 0.47
CA CYS A 98 -7.30 -1.29 1.37
C CYS A 98 -6.92 -1.57 2.84
N ILE A 99 -6.84 -0.54 3.69
CA ILE A 99 -6.60 -0.72 5.14
C ILE A 99 -7.94 -0.81 5.89
N GLY A 100 -8.18 -1.95 6.52
CA GLY A 100 -9.21 -2.12 7.53
C GLY A 100 -8.65 -1.77 8.91
N ARG A 101 -8.66 -0.48 9.30
CA ARG A 101 -8.19 -0.05 10.62
C ARG A 101 -9.21 -0.37 11.71
N HIS A 102 -8.78 -1.09 12.74
CA HIS A 102 -9.56 -1.25 13.96
C HIS A 102 -9.55 0.03 14.81
N ALA A 103 -10.54 0.91 14.63
CA ALA A 103 -10.59 2.24 15.25
C ALA A 103 -11.05 2.25 16.74
N PHE A 104 -10.65 1.25 17.54
CA PHE A 104 -11.02 1.15 18.96
C PHE A 104 -9.89 0.58 19.83
N GLY A 105 -9.85 0.99 21.09
CA GLY A 105 -8.88 0.53 22.09
C GLY A 105 -7.42 0.84 21.74
N ASP A 106 -6.53 -0.03 22.19
CA ASP A 106 -5.07 0.03 22.02
C ASP A 106 -4.50 1.39 22.52
N GLN A 107 -3.43 1.93 21.89
CA GLN A 107 -2.77 3.18 22.27
C GLN A 107 -3.73 4.38 22.37
N TYR A 108 -4.81 4.42 21.59
CA TYR A 108 -5.73 5.55 21.48
C TYR A 108 -6.73 5.63 22.64
N ARG A 109 -6.73 4.62 23.53
CA ARG A 109 -7.44 4.62 24.81
C ARG A 109 -6.54 4.14 25.96
N ALA A 110 -5.23 4.29 25.79
CA ALA A 110 -4.27 3.95 26.84
C ALA A 110 -4.28 4.97 27.97
N THR A 111 -3.85 4.53 29.15
CA THR A 111 -3.47 5.40 30.27
C THR A 111 -1.97 5.29 30.47
N ASP A 112 -1.25 6.40 30.31
CA ASP A 112 0.19 6.50 30.49
C ASP A 112 0.59 7.43 31.64
N THR A 113 1.83 7.30 32.12
CA THR A 113 2.35 8.13 33.20
C THR A 113 3.89 8.14 33.26
N VAL A 114 4.45 9.24 33.78
CA VAL A 114 5.87 9.36 34.12
C VAL A 114 6.07 8.94 35.58
N ILE A 115 6.79 7.83 35.78
CA ILE A 115 7.17 7.33 37.09
C ILE A 115 8.38 8.11 37.60
N LYS A 116 8.35 8.55 38.86
CA LYS A 116 9.45 9.28 39.52
C LYS A 116 9.99 8.45 40.68
N GLY A 117 11.28 8.13 40.65
CA GLY A 117 11.96 7.31 41.64
C GLY A 117 11.72 5.80 41.50
N ALA A 118 12.19 5.06 42.50
CA ALA A 118 12.08 3.61 42.58
C ALA A 118 10.70 3.13 43.08
N GLY A 119 10.23 1.98 42.60
CA GLY A 119 8.94 1.40 42.98
C GLY A 119 8.48 0.26 42.07
N LYS A 120 7.56 -0.57 42.57
CA LYS A 120 6.96 -1.68 41.81
C LYS A 120 5.74 -1.19 41.01
N LEU A 121 5.76 -1.41 39.70
CA LEU A 121 4.62 -1.26 38.81
C LEU A 121 3.86 -2.58 38.72
N LYS A 122 2.55 -2.53 38.97
CA LYS A 122 1.63 -3.66 38.82
C LYS A 122 0.45 -3.29 37.93
N LEU A 123 -0.07 -4.27 37.20
CA LEU A 123 -1.43 -4.25 36.66
C LEU A 123 -2.34 -4.98 37.65
N VAL A 124 -3.49 -4.40 37.96
CA VAL A 124 -4.49 -4.99 38.87
C VAL A 124 -5.82 -5.02 38.15
N PHE A 125 -6.44 -6.19 38.08
CA PHE A 125 -7.81 -6.37 37.61
C PHE A 125 -8.69 -6.79 38.77
N VAL A 126 -9.78 -6.04 38.99
CA VAL A 126 -10.76 -6.31 40.04
C VAL A 126 -12.06 -6.73 39.34
N PRO A 127 -12.42 -8.02 39.36
CA PRO A 127 -13.69 -8.48 38.81
C PRO A 127 -14.88 -7.91 39.60
N GLU A 128 -15.95 -7.55 38.90
CA GLU A 128 -17.18 -7.07 39.54
C GLU A 128 -17.88 -8.21 40.31
N GLY A 129 -18.32 -7.93 41.53
CA GLY A 129 -19.02 -8.90 42.38
C GLY A 129 -18.15 -10.05 42.93
N GLN A 130 -16.82 -9.95 42.85
CA GLN A 130 -15.88 -10.97 43.33
C GLN A 130 -14.73 -10.33 44.13
N ASP A 131 -14.37 -10.94 45.27
CA ASP A 131 -13.31 -10.42 46.15
C ASP A 131 -11.88 -10.73 45.62
N GLU A 132 -11.73 -11.74 44.75
CA GLU A 132 -10.43 -12.17 44.25
C GLU A 132 -9.95 -11.31 43.06
N LYS A 133 -9.02 -10.39 43.34
CA LYS A 133 -8.34 -9.58 42.32
C LYS A 133 -7.15 -10.32 41.69
N THR A 134 -6.93 -10.08 40.40
CA THR A 134 -5.68 -10.49 39.72
C THR A 134 -4.64 -9.37 39.84
N GLU A 135 -3.44 -9.68 40.36
CA GLU A 135 -2.29 -8.77 40.33
C GLU A 135 -1.16 -9.35 39.46
N LEU A 136 -0.61 -8.53 38.55
CA LEU A 136 0.52 -8.88 37.70
C LEU A 136 1.63 -7.84 37.91
N GLU A 137 2.80 -8.26 38.37
CA GLU A 137 3.98 -7.39 38.43
C GLU A 137 4.51 -7.14 37.00
N VAL A 138 4.60 -5.88 36.60
CA VAL A 138 5.06 -5.47 35.27
C VAL A 138 6.56 -5.18 35.29
N PHE A 139 7.00 -4.38 36.25
CA PHE A 139 8.39 -3.97 36.38
C PHE A 139 8.69 -3.44 37.79
N ASN A 140 9.95 -3.49 38.22
CA ASN A 140 10.41 -2.86 39.45
C ASN A 140 11.44 -1.77 39.10
N PHE A 141 11.03 -0.51 39.17
CA PHE A 141 11.92 0.64 38.98
C PHE A 141 12.89 0.73 40.15
N THR A 142 14.19 0.79 39.87
CA THR A 142 15.26 0.88 40.89
C THR A 142 16.03 2.21 40.86
N GLY A 143 15.82 3.03 39.83
CA GLY A 143 16.56 4.28 39.58
C GLY A 143 15.70 5.54 39.70
N ALA A 144 16.04 6.56 38.90
CA ALA A 144 15.38 7.87 38.91
C ALA A 144 13.90 7.86 38.47
N GLY A 145 13.40 6.76 37.91
CA GLY A 145 12.02 6.62 37.42
C GLY A 145 11.99 6.04 36.00
N GLY A 146 10.96 6.40 35.24
CA GLY A 146 10.76 5.96 33.86
C GLY A 146 9.36 6.33 33.35
N VAL A 147 8.84 5.55 32.41
CA VAL A 147 7.46 5.69 31.91
C VAL A 147 6.74 4.35 32.00
N ALA A 148 5.42 4.42 32.15
CA ALA A 148 4.53 3.27 32.18
C ALA A 148 3.28 3.56 31.36
N LEU A 149 2.70 2.52 30.75
CA LEU A 149 1.41 2.60 30.05
C LEU A 149 0.60 1.33 30.26
N SER A 150 -0.72 1.46 30.20
CA SER A 150 -1.66 0.35 30.11
C SER A 150 -2.64 0.62 28.96
N MET A 151 -2.96 -0.41 28.18
CA MET A 151 -3.95 -0.35 27.09
C MET A 151 -4.84 -1.59 27.12
N TYR A 152 -6.04 -1.49 26.55
CA TYR A 152 -7.03 -2.55 26.54
C TYR A 152 -7.76 -2.63 25.20
N ASN A 153 -8.41 -3.75 24.96
CA ASN A 153 -9.36 -3.94 23.88
C ASN A 153 -10.47 -4.91 24.32
N THR A 154 -11.51 -5.08 23.51
CA THR A 154 -12.68 -5.95 23.81
C THR A 154 -12.95 -6.94 22.69
N ASP A 155 -13.65 -8.04 23.00
CA ASP A 155 -13.94 -9.11 22.05
C ASP A 155 -15.09 -8.78 21.05
N GLU A 156 -15.72 -7.61 21.17
CA GLU A 156 -16.89 -7.19 20.37
C GLU A 156 -16.52 -6.70 18.95
N LEU A 157 -16.02 -7.62 18.12
CA LEU A 157 -15.55 -7.33 16.75
C LEU A 157 -16.57 -7.78 15.68
N THR A 158 -17.09 -6.83 14.89
CA THR A 158 -18.08 -7.07 13.80
C THR A 158 -17.49 -7.03 12.37
N LYS A 159 -18.17 -7.69 11.42
CA LYS A 159 -17.65 -8.24 10.12
C LYS A 159 -17.74 -7.17 8.97
N LYS A 160 -17.21 -7.27 7.73
CA LYS A 160 -17.31 -8.36 6.70
C LYS A 160 -16.39 -8.16 5.41
N TRP A 161 -15.05 -8.37 5.41
CA TRP A 161 -14.21 -8.24 4.17
C TRP A 161 -13.09 -9.30 4.05
N PRO A 162 -12.64 -9.71 2.83
CA PRO A 162 -11.52 -10.63 2.62
C PRO A 162 -10.18 -10.00 2.95
N LEU A 163 -9.34 -10.71 3.74
CA LEU A 163 -8.51 -10.04 4.74
C LEU A 163 -7.16 -10.70 4.98
N TYR A 164 -6.12 -9.88 5.11
CA TYR A 164 -4.91 -10.21 5.86
C TYR A 164 -4.96 -9.54 7.22
N LEU A 165 -4.86 -10.29 8.31
CA LEU A 165 -4.69 -9.70 9.65
C LEU A 165 -3.20 -9.68 10.03
N SER A 166 -2.66 -8.51 10.38
CA SER A 166 -1.31 -8.39 10.93
C SER A 166 -1.32 -8.17 12.44
N THR A 167 -0.51 -8.93 13.18
CA THR A 167 -0.26 -8.68 14.62
C THR A 167 1.19 -9.00 15.00
N LYS A 168 1.58 -8.81 16.28
CA LYS A 168 2.86 -9.28 16.85
C LYS A 168 2.64 -10.32 17.96
N ASN A 169 1.75 -11.29 17.71
CA ASN A 169 1.36 -12.33 18.69
C ASN A 169 2.51 -13.23 19.18
N THR A 170 3.66 -13.29 18.50
CA THR A 170 4.86 -13.95 19.02
C THR A 170 5.44 -13.26 20.27
N ILE A 171 5.23 -11.95 20.39
CA ILE A 171 5.64 -11.11 21.52
C ILE A 171 4.46 -10.88 22.46
N LEU A 172 3.36 -10.30 21.96
CA LEU A 172 2.15 -10.01 22.72
C LEU A 172 1.20 -11.23 22.77
N LYS A 173 1.71 -12.35 23.29
CA LYS A 173 1.09 -13.69 23.20
C LYS A 173 -0.37 -13.79 23.61
N LYS A 174 -0.80 -13.04 24.64
CA LYS A 174 -2.20 -13.00 25.08
C LYS A 174 -3.02 -11.96 24.31
N TYR A 175 -2.51 -10.72 24.22
CA TYR A 175 -3.23 -9.58 23.64
C TYR A 175 -3.41 -9.74 22.12
N ASP A 176 -2.32 -9.84 21.37
CA ASP A 176 -2.34 -10.03 19.92
C ASP A 176 -2.69 -11.47 19.52
N GLY A 177 -2.54 -12.42 20.44
CA GLY A 177 -3.10 -13.76 20.32
C GLY A 177 -4.62 -13.70 20.23
N ARG A 178 -5.30 -12.99 21.14
CA ARG A 178 -6.76 -12.89 21.14
C ARG A 178 -7.31 -12.32 19.83
N PHE A 179 -6.66 -11.31 19.25
CA PHE A 179 -6.99 -10.83 17.90
C PHE A 179 -6.90 -11.95 16.86
N LYS A 180 -5.77 -12.67 16.79
CA LYS A 180 -5.61 -13.77 15.85
C LYS A 180 -6.70 -14.83 16.01
N ASP A 181 -6.96 -15.23 17.25
CA ASP A 181 -7.87 -16.32 17.58
C ASP A 181 -9.32 -15.95 17.22
N ILE A 182 -9.79 -14.75 17.58
CA ILE A 182 -11.13 -14.26 17.20
C ILE A 182 -11.29 -14.21 15.67
N PHE A 183 -10.30 -13.69 14.93
CA PHE A 183 -10.39 -13.63 13.48
C PHE A 183 -10.41 -15.03 12.84
N GLN A 184 -9.66 -15.99 13.38
CA GLN A 184 -9.70 -17.39 12.95
C GLN A 184 -11.07 -18.03 13.22
N GLU A 185 -11.58 -17.92 14.46
CA GLU A 185 -12.91 -18.41 14.87
C GLU A 185 -14.01 -17.83 13.99
N VAL A 186 -14.01 -16.51 13.77
CA VAL A 186 -15.01 -15.82 12.92
C VAL A 186 -14.88 -16.24 11.46
N TYR A 187 -13.67 -16.38 10.93
CA TYR A 187 -13.42 -16.83 9.56
C TYR A 187 -13.98 -18.24 9.33
N GLU A 188 -13.59 -19.20 10.17
CA GLU A 188 -14.01 -20.60 10.06
C GLU A 188 -15.52 -20.76 10.18
N ALA A 189 -16.15 -20.10 11.17
CA ALA A 189 -17.57 -20.26 11.44
C ALA A 189 -18.50 -19.51 10.45
N ASN A 190 -18.04 -18.45 9.76
CA ASN A 190 -18.93 -17.56 9.01
C ASN A 190 -18.54 -17.30 7.54
N TRP A 191 -17.26 -17.48 7.18
CA TRP A 191 -16.68 -16.91 5.97
C TRP A 191 -15.95 -17.90 5.06
N LYS A 192 -15.31 -18.92 5.64
CA LYS A 192 -14.47 -19.87 4.90
C LYS A 192 -15.10 -20.38 3.59
N SER A 193 -16.30 -20.96 3.64
CA SER A 193 -16.98 -21.48 2.44
C SER A 193 -17.32 -20.40 1.40
N LYS A 194 -17.52 -19.15 1.83
CA LYS A 194 -17.78 -18.02 0.91
C LYS A 194 -16.50 -17.53 0.24
N TYR A 195 -15.37 -17.58 0.97
CA TYR A 195 -14.07 -17.20 0.46
C TYR A 195 -13.57 -18.25 -0.53
N GLU A 196 -13.68 -19.54 -0.17
CA GLU A 196 -13.39 -20.68 -1.06
C GLU A 196 -14.24 -20.62 -2.34
N ALA A 197 -15.55 -20.35 -2.24
CA ALA A 197 -16.42 -20.19 -3.40
C ALA A 197 -16.09 -18.96 -4.29
N ALA A 198 -15.45 -17.93 -3.72
CA ALA A 198 -15.02 -16.73 -4.43
C ALA A 198 -13.55 -16.78 -4.89
N GLY A 199 -12.81 -17.87 -4.62
CA GLY A 199 -11.39 -18.01 -4.98
C GLY A 199 -10.43 -17.12 -4.18
N ILE A 200 -10.86 -16.66 -2.99
CA ILE A 200 -10.09 -15.78 -2.09
C ILE A 200 -9.82 -16.48 -0.76
N TRP A 201 -8.93 -15.94 0.07
CA TRP A 201 -8.53 -16.54 1.35
C TRP A 201 -8.37 -15.51 2.46
N TYR A 202 -8.25 -16.01 3.69
CA TYR A 202 -7.85 -15.26 4.88
C TYR A 202 -6.46 -15.76 5.33
N GLU A 203 -5.60 -14.85 5.77
CA GLU A 203 -4.31 -15.22 6.37
C GLU A 203 -3.97 -14.29 7.55
N HIS A 204 -3.52 -14.87 8.65
CA HIS A 204 -2.83 -14.13 9.72
C HIS A 204 -1.33 -14.09 9.42
N ARG A 205 -0.74 -12.89 9.47
CA ARG A 205 0.71 -12.67 9.34
C ARG A 205 1.26 -11.91 10.53
N LEU A 206 2.57 -12.06 10.76
CA LEU A 206 3.28 -11.14 11.66
C LEU A 206 3.44 -9.79 10.96
N ILE A 207 3.28 -8.69 11.69
CA ILE A 207 3.31 -7.32 11.12
C ILE A 207 4.59 -7.01 10.32
N ASP A 208 5.74 -7.51 10.75
CA ASP A 208 7.03 -7.38 10.07
C ASP A 208 7.14 -8.20 8.77
N ASP A 209 6.46 -9.34 8.69
CA ASP A 209 6.32 -10.07 7.42
C ASP A 209 5.28 -9.39 6.51
N MET A 210 4.18 -8.89 7.07
CA MET A 210 3.10 -8.25 6.31
C MET A 210 3.55 -6.95 5.63
N VAL A 211 4.32 -6.09 6.31
CA VAL A 211 4.91 -4.89 5.64
C VAL A 211 5.87 -5.29 4.51
N ALA A 212 6.63 -6.38 4.69
CA ALA A 212 7.59 -6.87 3.70
C ALA A 212 6.91 -7.58 2.52
N TYR A 213 5.74 -8.19 2.75
CA TYR A 213 4.84 -8.71 1.72
C TYR A 213 4.21 -7.56 0.94
N ALA A 214 3.64 -6.56 1.61
CA ALA A 214 2.98 -5.42 0.96
C ALA A 214 3.92 -4.71 -0.03
N LEU A 215 5.16 -4.43 0.38
CA LEU A 215 6.22 -3.85 -0.47
C LEU A 215 6.60 -4.65 -1.73
N LYS A 216 6.24 -5.93 -1.81
CA LYS A 216 6.57 -6.85 -2.91
C LYS A 216 5.35 -7.34 -3.68
N SER A 217 4.15 -7.11 -3.15
CA SER A 217 2.89 -7.49 -3.76
C SER A 217 2.53 -6.56 -4.92
N GLU A 218 1.65 -7.01 -5.80
CA GLU A 218 0.98 -6.15 -6.79
C GLU A 218 -0.17 -5.32 -6.17
N GLY A 219 -0.48 -5.51 -4.89
CA GLY A 219 -1.68 -5.02 -4.21
C GLY A 219 -2.90 -5.93 -4.43
N GLY A 220 -4.11 -5.38 -4.32
CA GLY A 220 -5.36 -6.09 -4.65
C GLY A 220 -6.01 -6.87 -3.49
N TYR A 221 -5.80 -6.44 -2.25
CA TYR A 221 -6.34 -7.10 -1.05
C TYR A 221 -6.71 -6.09 0.05
N VAL A 222 -7.48 -6.52 1.04
CA VAL A 222 -7.67 -5.76 2.29
C VAL A 222 -6.70 -6.26 3.35
N TRP A 223 -6.07 -5.31 4.04
CA TRP A 223 -5.19 -5.55 5.17
C TRP A 223 -5.87 -4.99 6.42
N ALA A 224 -6.34 -5.89 7.29
CA ALA A 224 -6.79 -5.52 8.61
C ALA A 224 -5.60 -5.25 9.54
N CYS A 225 -5.62 -4.06 10.11
CA CYS A 225 -4.63 -3.58 11.02
C CYS A 225 -5.26 -3.32 12.40
N LYS A 226 -4.49 -3.58 13.46
CA LYS A 226 -4.76 -2.99 14.78
C LYS A 226 -4.77 -1.46 14.69
N ASN A 227 -5.24 -0.78 15.75
CA ASN A 227 -5.53 0.65 15.67
C ASN A 227 -4.31 1.49 15.24
N TYR A 228 -3.16 1.24 15.87
CA TYR A 228 -1.90 1.94 15.60
C TYR A 228 -1.27 1.55 14.26
N ASP A 229 -1.25 0.25 13.94
CA ASP A 229 -0.75 -0.23 12.66
C ASP A 229 -1.59 0.35 11.51
N GLY A 230 -2.90 0.50 11.69
CA GLY A 230 -3.79 1.03 10.66
C GLY A 230 -3.57 2.51 10.39
N ASP A 231 -3.30 3.30 11.44
CA ASP A 231 -2.93 4.73 11.34
C ASP A 231 -1.62 4.90 10.55
N VAL A 232 -0.56 4.20 10.96
CA VAL A 232 0.78 4.34 10.35
C VAL A 232 0.83 3.75 8.93
N GLN A 233 0.21 2.59 8.70
CA GLN A 233 0.25 1.94 7.39
C GLN A 233 -0.70 2.60 6.37
N SER A 234 -1.79 3.26 6.79
CA SER A 234 -2.62 4.03 5.85
C SER A 234 -1.85 5.20 5.24
N ASP A 235 -1.14 5.96 6.07
CA ASP A 235 -0.33 7.09 5.60
C ASP A 235 0.84 6.61 4.71
N PHE A 236 1.48 5.49 5.09
CA PHE A 236 2.54 4.87 4.29
C PHE A 236 2.04 4.43 2.90
N LEU A 237 0.90 3.75 2.83
CA LEU A 237 0.32 3.31 1.57
C LEU A 237 -0.13 4.50 0.72
N ALA A 238 -0.81 5.49 1.30
CA ALA A 238 -1.23 6.70 0.58
C ALA A 238 -0.05 7.43 -0.06
N GLN A 239 1.05 7.57 0.68
CA GLN A 239 2.28 8.17 0.15
C GLN A 239 2.96 7.31 -0.92
N GLY A 240 2.87 5.97 -0.83
CA GLY A 240 3.38 5.05 -1.85
C GLY A 240 2.52 4.97 -3.13
N PHE A 241 1.20 5.19 -3.02
CA PHE A 241 0.30 5.40 -4.17
C PHE A 241 0.35 6.83 -4.72
N GLY A 242 0.94 7.77 -3.98
CA GLY A 242 1.38 9.07 -4.49
C GLY A 242 1.31 10.20 -3.46
N SER A 243 0.15 10.40 -2.83
CA SER A 243 -0.08 11.47 -1.87
C SER A 243 -1.21 11.11 -0.89
N LEU A 244 -1.14 11.62 0.33
CA LEU A 244 -2.24 11.59 1.30
C LEU A 244 -3.55 12.15 0.72
N GLY A 245 -3.45 13.15 -0.16
CA GLY A 245 -4.62 13.76 -0.84
C GLY A 245 -5.32 12.84 -1.86
N LEU A 246 -4.73 11.67 -2.19
CA LEU A 246 -5.33 10.66 -3.07
C LEU A 246 -5.96 9.48 -2.31
N MET A 247 -5.88 9.45 -0.97
CA MET A 247 -6.48 8.39 -0.16
C MET A 247 -7.91 8.77 0.27
N THR A 248 -8.82 7.79 0.21
CA THR A 248 -10.16 7.89 0.80
C THR A 248 -10.19 7.21 2.17
N SER A 249 -10.87 7.81 3.15
CA SER A 249 -11.04 7.22 4.48
C SER A 249 -12.49 7.27 4.94
N VAL A 250 -13.03 6.10 5.29
CA VAL A 250 -14.43 5.86 5.63
C VAL A 250 -14.48 5.01 6.90
N LEU A 251 -14.87 5.62 8.02
CA LEU A 251 -15.21 4.91 9.25
C LEU A 251 -16.62 4.35 9.10
N VAL A 252 -16.78 3.04 9.18
CA VAL A 252 -18.09 2.36 9.16
C VAL A 252 -18.41 1.88 10.57
N CYS A 253 -19.54 2.31 11.12
CA CYS A 253 -19.97 1.90 12.45
C CYS A 253 -20.53 0.46 12.47
N PRO A 254 -20.55 -0.22 13.64
CA PRO A 254 -21.08 -1.59 13.78
C PRO A 254 -22.55 -1.78 13.37
N ASP A 255 -23.33 -0.70 13.32
CA ASP A 255 -24.72 -0.72 12.84
C ASP A 255 -24.85 -0.92 11.32
N GLY A 256 -23.73 -0.80 10.59
CA GLY A 256 -23.67 -0.91 9.12
C GLY A 256 -24.37 0.24 8.38
N LYS A 257 -24.67 1.35 9.06
CA LYS A 257 -25.42 2.50 8.53
C LYS A 257 -24.72 3.83 8.80
N THR A 258 -24.20 4.03 10.01
CA THR A 258 -23.53 5.27 10.40
C THR A 258 -22.11 5.25 9.84
N ILE A 259 -21.75 6.32 9.12
CA ILE A 259 -20.47 6.44 8.41
C ILE A 259 -19.91 7.86 8.62
N GLU A 260 -18.65 7.94 9.04
CA GLU A 260 -17.89 9.20 9.15
C GLU A 260 -16.72 9.14 8.15
N ALA A 261 -16.54 10.17 7.33
CA ALA A 261 -15.49 10.21 6.32
C ALA A 261 -14.40 11.24 6.66
N ARG A 262 -13.14 10.82 6.56
CA ARG A 262 -11.98 11.67 6.82
C ARG A 262 -11.15 11.85 5.55
N GLN A 263 -11.69 12.70 4.66
CA GLN A 263 -11.19 13.04 3.31
C GLN A 263 -11.39 11.94 2.24
N PRO A 264 -11.65 12.31 0.96
CA PRO A 264 -12.21 13.58 0.43
C PRO A 264 -13.76 13.61 0.53
N MET A 265 -14.37 14.79 0.39
CA MET A 265 -15.84 14.97 0.54
C MET A 265 -16.72 14.26 -0.51
N VAL A 266 -16.14 13.71 -1.58
CA VAL A 266 -16.91 13.17 -2.70
C VAL A 266 -17.52 11.80 -2.37
N GLN A 267 -16.70 10.91 -1.82
CA GLN A 267 -17.11 9.54 -1.52
C GLN A 267 -17.95 9.43 -0.25
N SER A 268 -17.86 10.42 0.65
CA SER A 268 -18.75 10.49 1.81
C SER A 268 -20.21 10.60 1.39
N LEU A 269 -20.52 11.54 0.49
CA LEU A 269 -21.86 11.78 -0.06
C LEU A 269 -22.43 10.58 -0.83
N ASP A 270 -21.56 9.86 -1.57
CA ASP A 270 -21.92 8.67 -2.34
C ASP A 270 -22.43 7.53 -1.44
N ILE A 271 -21.74 7.29 -0.32
CA ILE A 271 -22.06 6.18 0.59
C ILE A 271 -23.09 6.57 1.64
N THR A 272 -23.04 7.78 2.23
CA THR A 272 -23.95 8.18 3.34
C THR A 272 -25.32 8.67 2.88
N GLY A 273 -25.40 9.37 1.75
CA GLY A 273 -26.67 9.96 1.27
C GLY A 273 -27.23 9.21 0.07
N ALA A 274 -26.43 9.07 -0.98
CA ALA A 274 -26.96 8.61 -2.27
C ALA A 274 -27.47 7.16 -2.24
N LYS A 275 -26.71 6.24 -1.62
CA LYS A 275 -27.06 4.81 -1.56
C LYS A 275 -28.03 4.43 -0.43
N LEU A 276 -28.06 5.18 0.66
CA LEU A 276 -28.96 4.92 1.79
C LEU A 276 -30.36 5.51 1.58
N ASP A 277 -30.47 6.65 0.88
CA ASP A 277 -31.76 7.31 0.57
C ASP A 277 -32.28 6.99 -0.85
N GLU A 278 -31.70 6.01 -1.55
CA GLU A 278 -32.00 5.63 -2.95
C GLU A 278 -31.98 6.84 -3.93
N ASN A 279 -31.15 7.84 -3.66
CA ASN A 279 -31.14 9.12 -4.37
C ASN A 279 -30.20 9.06 -5.59
N GLU A 280 -30.71 8.53 -6.70
CA GLU A 280 -29.97 8.41 -7.98
C GLU A 280 -29.36 9.73 -8.46
N ARG A 281 -30.00 10.88 -8.20
CA ARG A 281 -29.48 12.20 -8.60
C ARG A 281 -28.25 12.61 -7.79
N LEU A 282 -28.24 12.29 -6.50
CA LEU A 282 -27.07 12.51 -5.65
C LEU A 282 -25.94 11.55 -6.05
N LEU A 283 -26.26 10.30 -6.41
CA LEU A 283 -25.28 9.32 -6.88
C LEU A 283 -24.62 9.74 -8.20
N ASP A 284 -25.40 10.17 -9.18
CA ASP A 284 -24.91 10.70 -10.45
C ASP A 284 -24.01 11.92 -10.25
N PHE A 285 -24.39 12.82 -9.33
CA PHE A 285 -23.57 13.97 -8.97
C PHE A 285 -22.24 13.58 -8.32
N THR A 286 -22.22 12.65 -7.36
CA THR A 286 -20.98 12.24 -6.66
C THR A 286 -20.03 11.52 -7.62
N GLN A 287 -20.54 10.63 -8.47
CA GLN A 287 -19.75 9.96 -9.49
C GLN A 287 -19.16 10.94 -10.52
N LYS A 288 -19.93 11.95 -10.96
CA LYS A 288 -19.43 13.00 -11.86
C LYS A 288 -18.41 13.91 -11.19
N LEU A 289 -18.55 14.21 -9.90
CA LEU A 289 -17.57 14.97 -9.14
C LEU A 289 -16.26 14.19 -8.94
N GLU A 290 -16.33 12.89 -8.65
CA GLU A 290 -15.14 12.02 -8.57
C GLU A 290 -14.41 11.96 -9.91
N ALA A 291 -15.16 11.69 -10.99
CA ALA A 291 -14.62 11.71 -12.35
C ALA A 291 -14.08 13.08 -12.78
N ALA A 292 -14.59 14.20 -12.24
CA ALA A 292 -14.07 15.54 -12.50
C ALA A 292 -12.76 15.81 -11.77
N CYS A 293 -12.61 15.36 -10.51
CA CYS A 293 -11.33 15.39 -9.80
C CYS A 293 -10.26 14.59 -10.55
N ILE A 294 -10.57 13.33 -10.92
CA ILE A 294 -9.65 12.44 -11.66
C ILE A 294 -9.29 13.06 -13.02
N GLY A 295 -10.28 13.42 -13.84
CA GLY A 295 -10.06 13.99 -15.17
C GLY A 295 -9.28 15.30 -15.16
N THR A 296 -9.40 16.10 -14.10
CA THR A 296 -8.61 17.33 -13.91
C THR A 296 -7.13 16.98 -13.74
N VAL A 297 -6.79 16.03 -12.85
CA VAL A 297 -5.41 15.56 -12.65
C VAL A 297 -4.85 14.90 -13.90
N GLU A 298 -5.62 14.03 -14.55
CA GLU A 298 -5.23 13.36 -15.81
C GLU A 298 -5.00 14.34 -16.97
N SER A 299 -5.69 15.50 -16.97
CA SER A 299 -5.45 16.59 -17.93
C SER A 299 -4.14 17.38 -17.68
N GLY A 300 -3.37 17.01 -16.64
CA GLY A 300 -2.13 17.67 -16.23
C GLY A 300 -2.33 18.83 -15.25
N LYS A 301 -3.56 19.10 -14.81
CA LYS A 301 -3.87 20.15 -13.82
C LYS A 301 -3.90 19.53 -12.43
N MET A 302 -2.89 19.79 -11.62
CA MET A 302 -2.73 19.14 -10.31
C MET A 302 -2.11 20.05 -9.26
N THR A 303 -2.29 19.71 -7.98
CA THR A 303 -1.65 20.40 -6.87
C THR A 303 -0.15 20.06 -6.76
N LYS A 304 0.59 20.88 -5.99
CA LYS A 304 2.06 20.83 -5.94
C LYS A 304 2.62 19.48 -5.47
N ASP A 305 1.94 18.81 -4.55
CA ASP A 305 2.30 17.49 -4.05
C ASP A 305 2.34 16.45 -5.18
N LEU A 306 1.33 16.44 -6.06
CA LEU A 306 1.28 15.55 -7.22
C LEU A 306 2.34 15.90 -8.27
N ALA A 307 2.53 17.19 -8.54
CA ALA A 307 3.57 17.66 -9.46
C ALA A 307 4.99 17.27 -9.01
N LEU A 308 5.24 17.25 -7.69
CA LEU A 308 6.54 16.84 -7.12
C LEU A 308 6.84 15.35 -7.34
N ILE A 309 5.82 14.49 -7.47
CA ILE A 309 5.98 13.07 -7.79
C ILE A 309 6.47 12.91 -9.24
N ILE A 310 5.85 13.64 -10.17
CA ILE A 310 6.12 13.54 -11.61
C ILE A 310 7.44 14.24 -12.00
N HIS A 311 7.67 15.45 -11.50
CA HIS A 311 8.78 16.32 -11.92
C HIS A 311 9.93 16.38 -10.89
N GLY A 312 9.77 15.78 -9.71
CA GLY A 312 10.77 15.79 -8.65
C GLY A 312 10.95 17.18 -8.00
N PRO A 313 12.04 17.41 -7.25
CA PRO A 313 12.23 18.64 -6.46
C PRO A 313 12.46 19.91 -7.29
N LYS A 314 12.46 19.83 -8.62
CA LYS A 314 12.65 20.96 -9.55
C LYS A 314 11.34 21.53 -10.10
N VAL A 315 10.21 21.21 -9.47
CA VAL A 315 8.87 21.73 -9.84
C VAL A 315 8.87 23.24 -10.00
N THR A 316 8.41 23.72 -11.15
CA THR A 316 8.17 25.13 -11.46
C THR A 316 6.68 25.48 -11.33
N ARG A 317 6.36 26.78 -11.23
CA ARG A 317 4.99 27.25 -10.92
C ARG A 317 3.95 26.94 -12.01
N ASP A 318 4.38 26.79 -13.25
CA ASP A 318 3.58 26.37 -14.40
C ASP A 318 3.18 24.89 -14.36
N GLN A 319 3.84 24.07 -13.53
CA GLN A 319 3.60 22.62 -13.42
C GLN A 319 2.58 22.24 -12.34
N TYR A 320 2.03 23.21 -11.61
CA TYR A 320 1.02 22.95 -10.58
C TYR A 320 0.08 24.13 -10.36
N LEU A 321 -1.12 23.81 -9.88
CA LEU A 321 -2.15 24.75 -9.46
C LEU A 321 -2.11 24.95 -7.94
N ASN A 322 -2.43 26.17 -7.49
CA ASN A 322 -2.77 26.40 -6.09
C ASN A 322 -4.18 25.84 -5.77
N THR A 323 -4.58 25.89 -4.50
CA THR A 323 -5.85 25.33 -4.03
C THR A 323 -7.07 25.90 -4.77
N GLU A 324 -7.13 27.21 -4.97
CA GLU A 324 -8.26 27.89 -5.63
C GLU A 324 -8.28 27.56 -7.12
N GLU A 325 -7.13 27.66 -7.79
CA GLU A 325 -6.97 27.31 -9.20
C GLU A 325 -7.36 25.86 -9.50
N PHE A 326 -7.03 24.93 -8.60
CA PHE A 326 -7.39 23.52 -8.74
C PHE A 326 -8.90 23.29 -8.52
N ILE A 327 -9.51 23.95 -7.52
CA ILE A 327 -10.96 23.90 -7.29
C ILE A 327 -11.72 24.45 -8.50
N ASP A 328 -11.28 25.57 -9.08
CA ASP A 328 -11.88 26.16 -10.27
C ASP A 328 -11.75 25.23 -11.49
N ALA A 329 -10.61 24.56 -11.65
CA ALA A 329 -10.42 23.56 -12.72
C ALA A 329 -11.36 22.36 -12.58
N VAL A 330 -11.50 21.81 -11.37
CA VAL A 330 -12.45 20.73 -11.06
C VAL A 330 -13.90 21.19 -11.27
N ALA A 331 -14.25 22.41 -10.86
CA ALA A 331 -15.59 22.97 -11.04
C ALA A 331 -15.94 23.17 -12.52
N ALA A 332 -14.98 23.55 -13.36
CA ALA A 332 -15.16 23.65 -14.81
C ALA A 332 -15.39 22.26 -15.45
N GLU A 333 -14.58 21.27 -15.08
CA GLU A 333 -14.74 19.88 -15.55
C GLU A 333 -16.08 19.26 -15.10
N LEU A 334 -16.49 19.52 -13.85
CA LEU A 334 -17.78 19.07 -13.33
C LEU A 334 -18.97 19.69 -14.09
N LYS A 335 -18.93 21.00 -14.38
CA LYS A 335 -19.97 21.66 -15.21
C LYS A 335 -20.10 21.00 -16.58
N ALA A 336 -18.97 20.67 -17.22
CA ALA A 336 -18.96 19.95 -18.49
C ALA A 336 -19.59 18.55 -18.37
N LYS A 337 -19.23 17.76 -17.34
CA LYS A 337 -19.82 16.43 -17.10
C LYS A 337 -21.31 16.47 -16.70
N LEU A 338 -21.78 17.56 -16.11
CA LEU A 338 -23.20 17.80 -15.82
C LEU A 338 -23.99 18.37 -17.03
N GLY A 339 -23.32 18.66 -18.15
CA GLY A 339 -23.96 19.25 -19.34
C GLY A 339 -24.37 20.73 -19.16
N ILE A 340 -23.86 21.40 -18.13
CA ILE A 340 -24.11 22.81 -17.86
C ILE A 340 -23.22 23.64 -18.78
N LYS A 341 -23.83 24.29 -19.77
CA LYS A 341 -23.12 25.24 -20.65
C LYS A 341 -22.62 26.45 -19.85
N PRO A 342 -21.47 27.05 -20.25
CA PRO A 342 -20.90 28.22 -19.58
C PRO A 342 -21.80 29.45 -19.67
#